data_AF-A0A964WYZ4-F1
#
_entry.id   AF-A0A964WYZ4-F1
#
_cell.length_a   1.000
_cell.length_b   1.000
_cell.length_c   1.000
_cell.angle_alpha   90.00
_cell.angle_beta   90.00
_cell.angle_gamma   90.00
#
_symmetry.space_group_name_H-M   'P 1'
#
loop_
_entity.id
_entity.type
_entity.pdbx_description
1 polymer ?
#
loop_
_entity_poly.entity_id
_entity_poly.type
_entity_poly.pdbx_seq_one_letter_code
_entity_poly.pdbx_strand_id
1 'polypeptide(L)'
;MRVFFPLILILLVVSCRTDKKNGTVNNSGNSISSDSLERTGIWKYAVNNESIKDSIVEFLKINGRDYVNQIWLVNKERDTVGGNYFNMYLNDTTKLGEVTRIRFELAQPAISKDSEVYVLLPVEVSDLEEEFSNFFDLELDTVHSLKNDGISHPKLADSGLKLNHIVEFGIEYSTPGKKRIKGIISEKGLFNGKESERRLFFDESIWILE
;
A
#
# COMPACT_ATOMS: atom_id res chain seq x y z
N MET A 1 -30.64 -31.00 -65.62
CA MET A 1 -31.22 -29.65 -65.49
C MET A 1 -30.81 -29.09 -64.13
N ARG A 2 -30.10 -27.95 -64.09
CA ARG A 2 -29.82 -26.98 -62.99
C ARG A 2 -29.48 -27.55 -61.57
N VAL A 3 -28.26 -27.48 -61.03
CA VAL A 3 -27.42 -26.33 -60.57
C VAL A 3 -27.87 -25.74 -59.19
N PHE A 4 -27.00 -25.94 -58.18
CA PHE A 4 -26.69 -25.13 -56.95
C PHE A 4 -27.71 -25.04 -55.79
N PHE A 5 -27.39 -24.93 -54.49
CA PHE A 5 -26.20 -25.03 -53.58
C PHE A 5 -26.77 -25.26 -52.13
N PRO A 6 -25.97 -25.64 -51.12
CA PRO A 6 -26.45 -26.19 -49.85
C PRO A 6 -26.78 -25.13 -48.79
N LEU A 7 -27.74 -25.41 -47.91
CA LEU A 7 -27.99 -24.65 -46.69
C LEU A 7 -27.28 -25.33 -45.50
N ILE A 8 -26.33 -24.61 -44.92
CA ILE A 8 -25.62 -24.92 -43.69
C ILE A 8 -26.57 -24.72 -42.50
N LEU A 9 -26.63 -25.68 -41.57
CA LEU A 9 -27.07 -25.41 -40.20
C LEU A 9 -26.06 -26.03 -39.22
N ILE A 10 -25.26 -25.15 -38.63
CA ILE A 10 -24.28 -25.42 -37.57
C ILE A 10 -25.03 -25.57 -36.25
N LEU A 11 -24.90 -26.73 -35.60
CA LEU A 11 -25.32 -26.95 -34.22
C LEU A 11 -24.12 -26.65 -33.31
N LEU A 12 -24.05 -25.42 -32.79
CA LEU A 12 -23.13 -25.04 -31.72
C LEU A 12 -23.84 -25.20 -30.37
N VAL A 13 -23.38 -26.17 -29.59
CA VAL A 13 -23.74 -26.33 -28.18
C VAL A 13 -22.92 -25.32 -27.39
N VAL A 14 -23.57 -24.28 -26.87
CA VAL A 14 -22.99 -23.44 -25.80
C VAL A 14 -24.02 -23.36 -24.69
N SER A 15 -23.80 -24.22 -23.69
CA SER A 15 -24.38 -24.09 -22.36
C SER A 15 -23.75 -22.86 -21.69
N CYS A 16 -24.50 -21.76 -21.60
CA CYS A 16 -24.15 -20.63 -20.74
C CYS A 16 -25.15 -20.57 -19.60
N ARG A 17 -24.72 -21.12 -18.46
CA ARG A 17 -25.33 -20.95 -17.14
C ARG A 17 -25.27 -19.46 -16.79
N THR A 18 -26.43 -18.87 -16.54
CA THR A 18 -26.60 -17.47 -16.19
C THR A 18 -26.29 -17.29 -14.71
N ASP A 19 -25.11 -16.76 -14.38
CA ASP A 19 -24.86 -16.19 -13.06
C ASP A 19 -25.15 -14.69 -13.08
N LYS A 20 -25.94 -14.28 -12.09
CA LYS A 20 -26.51 -12.95 -11.91
C LYS A 20 -25.41 -11.89 -11.79
N LYS A 21 -25.40 -10.93 -12.71
CA LYS A 21 -24.72 -9.64 -12.54
C LYS A 21 -25.50 -8.82 -11.52
N ASN A 22 -24.88 -8.47 -10.39
CA ASN A 22 -25.23 -7.30 -9.60
C ASN A 22 -23.94 -6.63 -9.11
N GLY A 23 -23.74 -5.40 -9.56
CA GLY A 23 -22.54 -4.59 -9.33
C GLY A 23 -22.24 -3.77 -10.56
N THR A 24 -22.95 -2.67 -10.75
CA THR A 24 -22.70 -1.72 -11.85
C THR A 24 -21.38 -1.01 -11.57
N VAL A 25 -20.32 -1.46 -12.23
CA VAL A 25 -18.99 -0.84 -12.18
C VAL A 25 -18.98 0.33 -13.17
N ASN A 26 -19.12 1.55 -12.66
CA ASN A 26 -18.92 2.77 -13.46
C ASN A 26 -17.43 3.18 -13.35
N ASN A 27 -16.59 2.63 -14.23
CA ASN A 27 -15.17 2.96 -14.29
C ASN A 27 -14.92 4.24 -15.09
N SER A 28 -14.33 5.25 -14.47
CA SER A 28 -13.65 6.34 -15.16
C SER A 28 -12.48 6.85 -14.31
N GLY A 29 -11.25 6.69 -14.82
CA GLY A 29 -10.05 7.31 -14.25
C GLY A 29 -9.33 8.10 -15.34
N ASN A 30 -8.97 9.36 -15.06
CA ASN A 30 -8.07 10.14 -15.90
C ASN A 30 -6.63 9.91 -15.41
N SER A 31 -5.74 9.59 -16.35
CA SER A 31 -4.29 9.65 -16.13
C SER A 31 -3.87 11.11 -16.07
N ILE A 32 -3.41 11.57 -14.92
CA ILE A 32 -2.82 12.90 -14.76
C ILE A 32 -1.31 12.68 -14.69
N SER A 33 -0.63 12.93 -15.80
CA SER A 33 0.83 12.89 -15.88
C SER A 33 1.43 14.22 -15.42
N SER A 34 2.34 14.15 -14.45
CA SER A 34 3.57 14.96 -14.44
C SER A 34 4.53 14.40 -13.38
N ASP A 35 5.65 13.87 -13.86
CA ASP A 35 6.92 13.56 -13.18
C ASP A 35 6.90 12.86 -11.80
N SER A 36 7.54 11.69 -11.77
CA SER A 36 7.76 10.76 -10.65
C SER A 36 6.55 9.93 -10.22
N LEU A 37 6.68 8.60 -10.39
CA LEU A 37 5.67 7.54 -10.17
C LEU A 37 4.49 7.63 -11.12
N GLU A 38 4.32 6.63 -12.00
CA GLU A 38 3.03 6.42 -12.67
C GLU A 38 1.97 5.99 -11.63
N ARG A 39 1.40 6.98 -10.93
CA ARG A 39 0.15 6.87 -10.17
C ARG A 39 -0.94 6.51 -11.18
N THR A 40 -1.10 5.22 -11.41
CA THR A 40 -1.81 4.67 -12.57
C THR A 40 -3.32 4.73 -12.44
N GLY A 41 -3.84 5.09 -11.27
CA GLY A 41 -5.24 5.47 -11.15
C GLY A 41 -5.72 5.61 -9.72
N ILE A 42 -6.64 6.56 -9.57
CA ILE A 42 -7.50 6.69 -8.40
C ILE A 42 -8.83 6.00 -8.76
N TRP A 43 -9.16 4.91 -8.07
CA TRP A 43 -10.38 4.16 -8.31
C TRP A 43 -11.40 4.49 -7.23
N LYS A 44 -12.63 4.78 -7.64
CA LYS A 44 -13.75 5.04 -6.73
C LYS A 44 -14.70 3.86 -6.73
N TYR A 45 -14.90 3.25 -5.58
CA TYR A 45 -15.80 2.14 -5.36
C TYR A 45 -16.99 2.61 -4.54
N ALA A 46 -18.21 2.43 -5.04
CA ALA A 46 -19.40 2.66 -4.25
C ALA A 46 -19.43 1.65 -3.08
N VAL A 47 -19.61 2.15 -1.87
CA VAL A 47 -19.71 1.32 -0.66
C VAL A 47 -21.17 1.20 -0.29
N ASN A 48 -21.66 -0.04 -0.08
CA ASN A 48 -23.01 -0.25 0.40
C ASN A 48 -23.05 -0.09 1.94
N ASN A 49 -22.94 1.14 2.41
CA ASN A 49 -22.96 1.51 3.81
C ASN A 49 -23.80 2.79 4.01
N GLU A 50 -24.53 2.89 5.11
CA GLU A 50 -25.42 4.03 5.36
C GLU A 50 -24.68 5.35 5.63
N SER A 51 -23.43 5.28 6.07
CA SER A 51 -22.57 6.42 6.45
C SER A 51 -21.45 6.70 5.45
N ILE A 52 -21.00 5.67 4.72
CA ILE A 52 -19.92 5.78 3.72
C ILE A 52 -20.53 5.65 2.34
N LYS A 53 -20.24 6.63 1.49
CA LYS A 53 -20.70 6.67 0.09
C LYS A 53 -19.71 5.95 -0.83
N ASP A 54 -18.44 6.34 -0.77
CA ASP A 54 -17.41 5.88 -1.69
C ASP A 54 -16.13 5.48 -0.94
N SER A 55 -15.39 4.53 -1.50
CA SER A 55 -14.00 4.21 -1.15
C SER A 55 -13.13 4.60 -2.34
N ILE A 56 -12.12 5.42 -2.10
CA ILE A 56 -11.17 5.89 -3.09
C ILE A 56 -9.86 5.15 -2.84
N VAL A 57 -9.35 4.41 -3.82
CA VAL A 57 -8.09 3.66 -3.71
C VAL A 57 -7.10 4.21 -4.72
N GLU A 58 -5.93 4.62 -4.23
CA GLU A 58 -4.79 4.97 -5.07
C GLU A 58 -3.95 3.72 -5.31
N PHE A 59 -3.68 3.44 -6.59
CA PHE A 59 -2.76 2.36 -6.99
C PHE A 59 -1.47 2.91 -7.59
N LEU A 60 -0.42 2.14 -7.38
CA LEU A 60 0.90 2.37 -7.93
C LEU A 60 1.28 1.13 -8.74
N LYS A 61 1.73 1.33 -9.99
CA LYS A 61 2.09 0.24 -10.89
C LYS A 61 3.58 0.01 -10.87
N ILE A 62 3.99 -1.17 -10.42
CA ILE A 62 5.39 -1.61 -10.36
C ILE A 62 5.51 -2.92 -11.15
N ASN A 63 6.36 -2.93 -12.17
CA ASN A 63 6.60 -4.10 -13.05
C ASN A 63 5.31 -4.74 -13.57
N GLY A 64 4.36 -3.91 -14.00
CA GLY A 64 3.08 -4.35 -14.54
C GLY A 64 2.09 -4.92 -13.51
N ARG A 65 2.39 -4.85 -12.21
CA ARG A 65 1.50 -5.23 -11.11
C ARG A 65 1.01 -3.99 -10.36
N ASP A 66 -0.24 -4.01 -9.95
CA ASP A 66 -0.85 -2.91 -9.19
C ASP A 66 -0.71 -3.15 -7.69
N TYR A 67 -0.24 -2.13 -6.96
CA TYR A 67 -0.12 -2.12 -5.51
C TYR A 67 -0.94 -0.99 -4.91
N VAL A 68 -1.56 -1.22 -3.76
CA VAL A 68 -2.37 -0.22 -3.06
C VAL A 68 -1.47 0.77 -2.36
N ASN A 69 -1.46 2.04 -2.77
CA ASN A 69 -0.71 3.08 -2.09
C ASN A 69 -1.51 3.67 -0.92
N GLN A 70 -2.77 4.07 -1.15
CA GLN A 70 -3.62 4.69 -0.13
C GLN A 70 -5.09 4.33 -0.35
N ILE A 71 -5.89 4.38 0.72
CA ILE A 71 -7.36 4.23 0.66
C ILE A 71 -7.99 5.36 1.48
N TRP A 72 -8.98 6.04 0.90
CA TRP A 72 -9.83 7.02 1.58
C TRP A 72 -11.29 6.56 1.55
N LEU A 73 -11.99 6.68 2.67
CA LEU A 73 -13.43 6.45 2.79
C LEU A 73 -14.12 7.81 2.85
N VAL A 74 -15.14 7.98 2.03
CA VAL A 74 -15.80 9.26 1.80
C VAL A 74 -17.28 9.14 2.18
N ASN A 75 -17.81 10.09 2.95
CA ASN A 75 -19.22 10.13 3.36
C ASN A 75 -20.13 10.65 2.23
N LYS A 76 -21.42 10.81 2.53
CA LYS A 76 -22.43 11.27 1.55
C LYS A 76 -22.20 12.72 1.12
N GLU A 77 -21.68 13.55 2.02
CA GLU A 77 -21.32 14.96 1.85
C GLU A 77 -20.04 15.15 1.03
N ARG A 78 -19.33 14.06 0.74
CA ARG A 78 -18.01 13.99 0.07
C ARG A 78 -16.81 14.38 0.94
N ASP A 79 -16.97 14.36 2.26
CA ASP A 79 -15.85 14.48 3.20
C ASP A 79 -15.16 13.12 3.39
N THR A 80 -13.84 13.14 3.53
CA THR A 80 -13.07 11.98 3.96
C THR A 80 -13.37 11.70 5.43
N VAL A 81 -13.98 10.56 5.71
CA VAL A 81 -14.42 10.14 7.06
C VAL A 81 -13.64 8.95 7.60
N GLY A 82 -12.76 8.37 6.80
CA GLY A 82 -11.90 7.27 7.21
C GLY A 82 -10.96 6.85 6.08
N GLY A 83 -10.26 5.76 6.27
CA GLY A 83 -9.30 5.26 5.30
C GLY A 83 -8.14 4.58 5.96
N ASN A 84 -7.23 4.07 5.15
CA ASN A 84 -6.05 3.43 5.70
C ASN A 84 -5.02 4.51 6.03
N TYR A 85 -4.82 4.74 7.32
CA TYR A 85 -3.95 5.79 7.82
C TYR A 85 -2.74 5.16 8.47
N PHE A 86 -1.54 5.52 7.99
CA PHE A 86 -0.33 5.37 8.77
C PHE A 86 0.14 6.77 9.19
N ASN A 87 0.61 6.87 10.42
CA ASN A 87 1.37 8.03 10.86
C ASN A 87 2.85 7.73 10.64
N MET A 88 3.57 8.68 10.06
CA MET A 88 5.02 8.67 10.07
C MET A 88 5.50 9.79 10.97
N TYR A 89 6.36 9.45 11.93
CA TYR A 89 7.04 10.40 12.78
C TYR A 89 8.52 10.39 12.39
N LEU A 90 8.97 11.52 11.87
CA LEU A 90 10.32 11.74 11.41
C LEU A 90 10.65 13.21 11.65
N ASN A 91 11.87 13.49 12.11
CA ASN A 91 12.36 14.86 12.17
C ASN A 91 12.90 15.26 10.79
N ASP A 92 12.49 16.42 10.30
CA ASP A 92 12.97 16.96 9.02
C ASP A 92 14.48 17.24 9.04
N THR A 93 15.05 17.43 10.23
CA THR A 93 16.49 17.68 10.44
C THR A 93 17.06 16.82 11.56
N THR A 94 18.31 16.37 11.40
CA THR A 94 19.08 15.65 12.44
C THR A 94 20.56 16.05 12.32
N LYS A 95 21.32 16.07 13.42
CA LYS A 95 22.76 16.39 13.34
C LYS A 95 23.59 15.17 12.95
N LEU A 96 24.73 15.41 12.34
CA LEU A 96 25.68 14.36 11.99
C LEU A 96 26.13 13.60 13.24
N GLY A 97 26.12 12.28 13.18
CA GLY A 97 26.44 11.40 14.31
C GLY A 97 25.29 11.22 15.32
N GLU A 98 24.15 11.90 15.16
CA GLU A 98 22.93 11.59 15.90
C GLU A 98 22.08 10.56 15.15
N VAL A 99 21.39 9.70 15.91
CA VAL A 99 20.44 8.74 15.36
C VAL A 99 19.19 9.47 14.88
N THR A 100 18.92 9.40 13.59
CA THR A 100 17.63 9.82 13.03
C THR A 100 16.60 8.75 13.33
N ARG A 101 15.64 9.06 14.21
CA ARG A 101 14.57 8.13 14.57
C ARG A 101 13.39 8.25 13.63
N ILE A 102 12.89 7.11 13.20
CA ILE A 102 11.74 6.99 12.32
C ILE A 102 10.75 6.04 12.98
N ARG A 103 9.50 6.48 13.10
CA ARG A 103 8.40 5.65 13.57
C ARG A 103 7.27 5.63 12.56
N PHE A 104 6.77 4.44 12.28
CA PHE A 104 5.51 4.23 11.60
C PHE A 104 4.48 3.66 12.56
N GLU A 105 3.28 4.23 12.55
CA GLU A 105 2.13 3.71 13.29
C GLU A 105 0.97 3.44 12.33
N LEU A 106 0.56 2.19 12.19
CA LEU A 106 -0.63 1.80 11.43
C LEU A 106 -1.88 2.10 12.27
N ALA A 107 -2.40 3.32 12.12
CA ALA A 107 -3.53 3.82 12.89
C ALA A 107 -4.84 3.11 12.53
N GLN A 108 -5.02 2.72 11.26
CA GLN A 108 -6.19 1.98 10.78
C GLN A 108 -5.76 0.80 9.89
N PRO A 109 -5.68 -0.43 10.43
CA PRO A 109 -5.32 -1.61 9.65
C PRO A 109 -6.42 -1.97 8.64
N ALA A 110 -6.03 -2.38 7.44
CA ALA A 110 -6.96 -2.74 6.36
C ALA A 110 -7.31 -4.23 6.36
N ILE A 111 -6.42 -5.08 6.90
CA ILE A 111 -6.56 -6.53 6.88
C ILE A 111 -7.33 -7.00 8.11
N SER A 112 -6.81 -6.73 9.30
CA SER A 112 -7.45 -7.12 10.56
C SER A 112 -6.86 -6.35 11.73
N LYS A 113 -7.51 -6.36 12.90
CA LYS A 113 -6.93 -5.75 14.11
C LYS A 113 -5.72 -6.51 14.68
N ASP A 114 -5.55 -7.76 14.25
CA ASP A 114 -4.47 -8.64 14.64
C ASP A 114 -3.38 -8.73 13.57
N SER A 115 -3.45 -7.88 12.52
CA SER A 115 -2.41 -7.83 11.50
C SER A 115 -1.09 -7.35 12.11
N GLU A 116 -0.02 -7.65 11.39
CA GLU A 116 1.33 -7.29 11.77
C GLU A 116 1.86 -6.28 10.75
N VAL A 117 2.51 -5.23 11.24
CA VAL A 117 3.23 -4.29 10.38
C VAL A 117 4.74 -4.49 10.48
N TYR A 118 5.42 -4.37 9.36
CA TYR A 118 6.88 -4.29 9.31
C TYR A 118 7.29 -3.34 8.18
N VAL A 119 8.51 -2.83 8.26
CA VAL A 119 9.09 -1.94 7.26
C VAL A 119 10.17 -2.70 6.51
N LEU A 120 10.12 -2.64 5.18
CA LEU A 120 11.13 -3.17 4.30
C LEU A 120 11.96 -2.01 3.75
N LEU A 121 13.27 -2.08 3.95
CA LEU A 121 14.24 -1.11 3.46
C LEU A 121 15.22 -1.81 2.52
N PRO A 122 15.65 -1.19 1.41
CA PRO A 122 16.78 -1.70 0.67
C PRO A 122 18.04 -1.64 1.54
N VAL A 123 18.86 -2.68 1.52
CA VAL A 123 20.14 -2.69 2.25
C VAL A 123 21.03 -1.53 1.80
N GLU A 124 21.03 -1.26 0.49
CA GLU A 124 21.71 -0.12 -0.12
C GLU A 124 20.66 0.83 -0.73
N VAL A 125 20.56 2.05 -0.19
CA VAL A 125 19.54 3.04 -0.59
C VAL A 125 19.68 3.45 -2.07
N SER A 126 20.89 3.40 -2.62
CA SER A 126 21.15 3.66 -4.05
C SER A 126 20.44 2.69 -4.97
N ASP A 127 20.05 1.53 -4.46
CA ASP A 127 19.62 0.43 -5.31
C ASP A 127 18.14 0.52 -5.63
N LEU A 128 17.33 1.29 -4.88
CA LEU A 128 15.90 1.39 -5.14
C LEU A 128 15.59 2.46 -6.18
N GLU A 129 15.12 2.00 -7.35
CA GLU A 129 14.68 2.84 -8.45
C GLU A 129 13.63 3.86 -8.01
N GLU A 130 13.57 5.00 -8.71
CA GLU A 130 12.64 6.08 -8.33
C GLU A 130 11.19 5.60 -8.29
N GLU A 131 10.85 4.66 -9.16
CA GLU A 131 9.50 4.12 -9.30
C GLU A 131 9.24 2.86 -8.48
N PHE A 132 10.18 2.46 -7.62
CA PHE A 132 10.16 1.19 -6.90
C PHE A 132 10.11 -0.04 -7.83
N SER A 133 10.46 0.13 -9.11
CA SER A 133 10.34 -0.89 -10.16
C SER A 133 11.16 -2.13 -9.82
N ASN A 134 12.40 -1.96 -9.38
CA ASN A 134 13.28 -3.08 -9.07
C ASN A 134 13.17 -3.61 -7.63
N PHE A 135 12.20 -3.13 -6.84
CA PHE A 135 12.11 -3.48 -5.41
C PHE A 135 12.13 -4.99 -5.13
N PHE A 136 11.53 -5.80 -6.00
CA PHE A 136 11.47 -7.26 -5.84
C PHE A 136 12.77 -7.99 -6.18
N ASP A 137 13.71 -7.28 -6.80
CA ASP A 137 15.01 -7.79 -7.20
C ASP A 137 16.11 -7.35 -6.21
N LEU A 138 15.77 -6.50 -5.23
CA LEU A 138 16.69 -6.00 -4.23
C LEU A 138 16.82 -6.93 -3.03
N GLU A 139 17.98 -6.87 -2.40
CA GLU A 139 18.15 -7.34 -1.04
C GLU A 139 17.50 -6.33 -0.08
N LEU A 140 16.61 -6.84 0.76
CA LEU A 140 15.80 -6.03 1.66
C LEU A 140 16.10 -6.42 3.11
N ASP A 141 16.29 -5.41 3.95
CA ASP A 141 16.24 -5.55 5.39
C ASP A 141 14.80 -5.38 5.90
N THR A 142 14.48 -6.09 6.97
CA THR A 142 13.14 -6.10 7.57
C THR A 142 13.18 -5.58 8.99
N VAL A 143 12.55 -4.43 9.21
CA VAL A 143 12.31 -3.90 10.56
C VAL A 143 10.94 -4.35 11.03
N HIS A 144 10.91 -5.22 12.04
CA HIS A 144 9.69 -5.74 12.63
C HIS A 144 9.00 -4.71 13.55
N SER A 145 7.71 -4.93 13.84
CA SER A 145 7.00 -4.11 14.81
C SER A 145 7.60 -4.22 16.21
N LEU A 146 7.29 -3.27 17.08
CA LEU A 146 7.67 -3.30 18.49
C LEU A 146 7.17 -4.53 19.24
N LYS A 147 6.17 -5.26 18.71
CA LYS A 147 5.76 -6.54 19.30
C LYS A 147 6.75 -7.67 18.99
N ASN A 148 7.39 -7.62 17.82
CA ASN A 148 8.17 -8.72 17.24
C ASN A 148 9.62 -8.33 16.90
N ASP A 149 10.11 -7.17 17.35
CA ASP A 149 11.49 -6.71 17.18
C ASP A 149 12.51 -7.44 18.06
N GLY A 150 12.05 -8.37 18.90
CA GLY A 150 12.88 -9.13 19.83
C GLY A 150 13.29 -8.36 21.08
N ILE A 151 12.83 -7.12 21.26
CA ILE A 151 13.13 -6.27 22.40
C ILE A 151 11.90 -6.22 23.32
N SER A 152 12.11 -6.34 24.63
CA SER A 152 11.03 -6.20 25.60
C SER A 152 10.70 -4.72 25.82
N HIS A 153 9.43 -4.34 25.64
CA HIS A 153 8.93 -2.98 25.84
C HIS A 153 7.97 -2.87 27.05
N PRO A 154 8.41 -3.17 28.28
CA PRO A 154 7.51 -3.26 29.44
C PRO A 154 6.81 -1.93 29.75
N LYS A 155 7.46 -0.79 29.47
CA LYS A 155 6.87 0.54 29.66
C LYS A 155 5.74 0.85 28.66
N LEU A 156 5.67 0.12 27.54
CA LEU A 156 4.65 0.30 26.52
C LEU A 156 3.53 -0.73 26.63
N ALA A 157 3.75 -1.85 27.33
CA ALA A 157 2.76 -2.92 27.49
C ALA A 157 1.45 -2.42 28.10
N ASP A 158 1.52 -1.49 29.06
CA ASP A 158 0.35 -0.96 29.78
C ASP A 158 -0.26 0.30 29.14
N SER A 159 0.28 0.77 28.03
CA SER A 159 -0.13 2.02 27.39
C SER A 159 -1.40 1.90 26.53
N GLY A 160 -1.89 0.68 26.30
CA GLY A 160 -2.98 0.40 25.36
C GLY A 160 -2.59 0.50 23.88
N LEU A 161 -1.32 0.79 23.58
CA LEU A 161 -0.78 0.83 22.22
C LEU A 161 -0.82 -0.55 21.57
N LYS A 162 -1.10 -0.57 20.26
CA LYS A 162 -1.04 -1.77 19.42
C LYS A 162 0.37 -1.97 18.92
N LEU A 163 1.23 -2.60 19.72
CA LEU A 163 2.65 -2.76 19.40
C LEU A 163 2.91 -3.52 18.09
N ASN A 164 1.99 -4.40 17.66
CA ASN A 164 2.00 -5.07 16.35
C ASN A 164 1.81 -4.12 15.15
N HIS A 165 1.36 -2.88 15.42
CA HIS A 165 1.09 -1.84 14.43
C HIS A 165 2.08 -0.68 14.53
N ILE A 166 3.15 -0.81 15.32
CA ILE A 166 4.16 0.25 15.48
C ILE A 166 5.51 -0.32 15.08
N VAL A 167 6.19 0.32 14.14
CA VAL A 167 7.59 0.04 13.79
C VAL A 167 8.40 1.27 14.12
N GLU A 168 9.50 1.11 14.85
CA GLU A 168 10.43 2.19 15.16
C GLU A 168 11.86 1.73 14.91
N PHE A 169 12.65 2.56 14.23
CA PHE A 169 14.07 2.29 13.99
C PHE A 169 14.87 3.59 13.92
N GLY A 170 16.19 3.43 13.99
CA GLY A 170 17.15 4.52 13.91
C GLY A 170 18.07 4.34 12.71
N ILE A 171 18.39 5.44 12.03
CA ILE A 171 19.44 5.49 11.00
C ILE A 171 20.51 6.47 11.45
N GLU A 172 21.76 6.03 11.39
CA GLU A 172 22.93 6.90 11.54
C GLU A 172 23.50 7.24 10.16
N TYR A 173 23.77 8.52 9.94
CA TYR A 173 24.35 9.00 8.68
C TYR A 173 25.82 9.37 8.88
N SER A 174 26.66 8.98 7.92
CA SER A 174 28.11 9.25 7.93
C SER A 174 28.50 10.57 7.28
N THR A 175 27.56 11.24 6.59
CA THR A 175 27.82 12.50 5.86
C THR A 175 26.64 13.46 5.97
N PRO A 176 26.88 14.78 6.02
CA PRO A 176 25.83 15.79 6.04
C PRO A 176 25.10 15.91 4.70
N GLY A 177 24.07 16.76 4.66
CA GLY A 177 23.27 17.10 3.49
C GLY A 177 21.91 16.40 3.42
N LYS A 178 21.22 16.57 2.29
CA LYS A 178 19.92 15.93 2.04
C LYS A 178 20.11 14.42 1.89
N LYS A 179 19.40 13.65 2.70
CA LYS A 179 19.29 12.20 2.61
C LYS A 179 17.87 11.86 2.20
N ARG A 180 17.72 10.82 1.38
CA ARG A 180 16.43 10.29 0.96
C ARG A 180 16.29 8.91 1.59
N ILE A 181 15.12 8.59 2.11
CA ILE A 181 14.79 7.26 2.61
C ILE A 181 13.55 6.77 1.86
N LYS A 182 13.64 5.54 1.38
CA LYS A 182 12.57 4.89 0.64
C LYS A 182 12.37 3.48 1.16
N GLY A 183 11.12 3.03 1.11
CA GLY A 183 10.82 1.67 1.50
C GLY A 183 9.34 1.35 1.40
N ILE A 184 9.00 0.23 2.02
CA ILE A 184 7.63 -0.27 2.06
C ILE A 184 7.22 -0.51 3.51
N ILE A 185 6.05 0.01 3.88
CA ILE A 185 5.32 -0.44 5.05
C ILE A 185 4.43 -1.60 4.60
N SER A 186 4.62 -2.79 5.16
CA SER A 186 3.81 -3.95 4.81
C SER A 186 2.97 -4.39 6.00
N GLU A 187 1.67 -4.52 5.75
CA GLU A 187 0.68 -5.09 6.66
C GLU A 187 0.41 -6.53 6.23
N LYS A 188 0.67 -7.51 7.09
CA LYS A 188 0.36 -8.93 6.87
C LYS A 188 -0.65 -9.45 7.87
N GLY A 189 -1.57 -10.29 7.42
CA GLY A 189 -2.51 -10.96 8.30
C GLY A 189 -3.50 -11.85 7.56
N LEU A 190 -4.54 -12.28 8.26
CA LEU A 190 -5.63 -13.06 7.69
C LEU A 190 -6.82 -12.16 7.35
N PHE A 191 -7.20 -12.13 6.06
CA PHE A 191 -8.44 -11.50 5.60
C PHE A 191 -9.38 -12.59 5.08
N ASN A 192 -10.56 -12.73 5.68
CA ASN A 192 -11.53 -13.77 5.35
C ASN A 192 -10.92 -15.20 5.32
N GLY A 193 -10.04 -15.49 6.28
CA GLY A 193 -9.38 -16.78 6.41
C GLY A 193 -8.26 -17.06 5.39
N LYS A 194 -7.87 -16.07 4.58
CA LYS A 194 -6.75 -16.17 3.64
C LYS A 194 -5.63 -15.24 4.07
N GLU A 195 -4.39 -15.70 3.93
CA GLU A 195 -3.22 -14.83 4.05
C GLU A 195 -3.32 -13.70 3.05
N SER A 196 -3.07 -12.49 3.54
CA SER A 196 -3.12 -11.27 2.77
C SER A 196 -1.95 -10.40 3.18
N GLU A 197 -1.37 -9.73 2.19
CA GLU A 197 -0.34 -8.72 2.37
C GLU A 197 -0.80 -7.45 1.67
N ARG A 198 -0.66 -6.33 2.35
CA ARG A 198 -0.85 -5.00 1.79
C ARG A 198 0.45 -4.23 1.94
N ARG A 199 0.90 -3.59 0.87
CA ARG A 199 2.17 -2.86 0.80
C ARG A 199 1.90 -1.40 0.52
N LEU A 200 2.46 -0.51 1.34
CA LEU A 200 2.37 0.94 1.21
C LEU A 200 3.78 1.48 1.01
N PHE A 201 3.95 2.32 0.00
CA PHE A 201 5.26 2.84 -0.37
C PHE A 201 5.46 4.21 0.26
N PHE A 202 6.68 4.48 0.73
CA PHE A 202 7.05 5.80 1.24
C PHE A 202 8.38 6.26 0.65
N ASP A 203 8.52 7.56 0.51
CA ASP A 203 9.69 8.23 -0.05
C ASP A 203 9.83 9.60 0.60
N GLU A 204 10.73 9.69 1.56
CA GLU A 204 10.91 10.88 2.39
C GLU A 204 12.32 11.42 2.28
N SER A 205 12.46 12.71 2.59
CA SER A 205 13.75 13.39 2.63
C SER A 205 14.03 13.99 3.99
N ILE A 206 15.27 13.87 4.45
CA ILE A 206 15.75 14.35 5.75
C ILE A 206 17.01 15.16 5.52
N TRP A 207 17.21 16.22 6.28
CA TRP A 207 18.43 17.02 6.20
C TRP A 207 19.38 16.72 7.36
N ILE A 208 20.59 16.28 7.04
CA ILE A 208 21.64 16.03 8.01
C ILE A 208 22.53 17.26 8.13
N LEU A 209 22.49 17.91 9.29
CA LEU A 209 23.31 19.07 9.62
C LEU A 209 24.70 18.62 10.06
N GLU A 210 25.71 19.48 9.85
CA GLU A 210 27.05 19.28 10.42
C GLU A 210 27.07 19.32 11.95
#